data_AF-A0A939XSJ5-F1
#
_entry.id   AF-A0A939XSJ5-F1
#
_cell.length_a   1.000
_cell.length_b   1.000
_cell.length_c   1.000
_cell.angle_alpha   90.00
_cell.angle_beta   90.00
_cell.angle_gamma   90.00
#
_symmetry.space_group_name_H-M   'P 1'
#
loop_
_entity.id
_entity.type
_entity.pdbx_description
1 polymer ?
#
loop_
_entity_poly.entity_id
_entity_poly.type
_entity_poly.pdbx_seq_one_letter_code
_entity_poly.pdbx_strand_id
1 'polypeptide(L)'
;MNDAGFGASDSAWGTALEQVSLRLDNGTTLRFVGRQFAGGSWYDEETGALTRQTLYVTSSNDQVYVIVTGRGREKSRRAYCVSVQGHYCTVNDGFRRIRLSTERLLLLVRTFAGMGQQVSAALGVVEETLRAANS
;
A
#
# COMPACT_ATOMS: atom_id res chain seq x y z
N MET A 1 17.61 25.39 -9.29
CA MET A 1 17.25 25.70 -7.90
C MET A 1 15.88 26.34 -7.94
N ASN A 2 14.83 25.53 -7.89
CA ASN A 2 13.44 25.96 -7.75
C ASN A 2 12.73 24.85 -6.99
N ASP A 3 12.48 25.18 -5.73
CA ASP A 3 11.85 24.36 -4.70
C ASP A 3 10.36 24.27 -5.00
N ALA A 4 9.91 23.13 -5.52
CA ALA A 4 8.49 22.87 -5.72
C ALA A 4 7.89 22.51 -4.36
N GLY A 5 7.48 23.55 -3.64
CA GLY A 5 6.86 23.46 -2.33
C GLY A 5 5.77 22.41 -2.30
N PHE A 6 5.97 21.40 -1.46
CA PHE A 6 4.93 20.50 -1.01
C PHE A 6 3.86 21.33 -0.30
N GLY A 7 2.83 21.72 -1.05
CA GLY A 7 1.58 22.24 -0.52
C GLY A 7 0.84 21.14 0.24
N ALA A 8 1.31 20.84 1.44
CA ALA A 8 0.51 20.17 2.44
C ALA A 8 -0.66 21.10 2.75
N SER A 9 -1.78 20.90 2.06
CA SER A 9 -3.06 21.36 2.58
C SER A 9 -3.22 20.71 3.95
N ASP A 10 -3.07 21.54 4.98
CA ASP A 10 -3.14 21.22 6.40
C ASP A 10 -4.58 20.84 6.76
N SER A 11 -5.04 19.75 6.16
CA SER A 11 -6.26 19.06 6.54
C SER A 11 -5.90 18.25 7.76
N ALA A 12 -6.19 18.81 8.94
CA ALA A 12 -5.97 18.17 10.24
C ALA A 12 -6.30 16.68 10.14
N TRP A 13 -5.27 15.83 10.16
CA TRP A 13 -5.46 14.40 10.16
C TRP A 13 -6.32 14.06 11.37
N GLY A 14 -7.43 13.33 11.15
CA GLY A 14 -8.37 13.01 12.21
C GLY A 14 -7.64 12.36 13.37
N THR A 15 -7.69 12.95 14.55
CA THR A 15 -7.05 12.38 15.75
C THR A 15 -7.89 11.25 16.33
N ALA A 16 -9.21 11.31 16.10
CA ALA A 16 -10.21 10.34 16.55
C ALA A 16 -10.35 9.15 15.59
N LEU A 17 -10.64 7.98 16.16
CA LEU A 17 -11.00 6.79 15.41
C LEU A 17 -12.47 6.88 15.01
N GLU A 18 -12.77 6.63 13.73
CA GLU A 18 -14.11 6.70 13.17
C GLU A 18 -14.44 5.45 12.38
N GLN A 19 -15.73 5.13 12.28
CA GLN A 19 -16.19 4.04 11.41
C GLN A 19 -16.18 4.49 9.96
N VAL A 20 -15.26 3.92 9.17
CA VAL A 20 -15.09 4.20 7.75
C VAL A 20 -15.72 3.09 6.92
N SER A 21 -16.44 3.44 5.86
CA SER A 21 -17.05 2.50 4.91
C SER A 21 -16.78 2.95 3.47
N LEU A 22 -16.02 2.14 2.72
CA LEU A 22 -15.56 2.46 1.37
C LEU A 22 -16.15 1.50 0.35
N ARG A 23 -16.90 2.03 -0.63
CA ARG A 23 -17.35 1.25 -1.79
C ARG A 23 -16.27 1.25 -2.87
N LEU A 24 -15.86 0.06 -3.29
CA LEU A 24 -14.76 -0.18 -4.23
C LEU A 24 -15.27 -0.62 -5.61
N ASP A 25 -14.43 -0.45 -6.63
CA ASP A 25 -14.78 -0.80 -8.01
C ASP A 25 -14.98 -2.31 -8.20
N ASN A 26 -14.37 -3.14 -7.36
CA ASN A 26 -14.55 -4.60 -7.38
C ASN A 26 -15.93 -5.04 -6.82
N GLY A 27 -16.84 -4.11 -6.56
CA GLY A 27 -18.19 -4.37 -6.04
C GLY A 27 -18.26 -4.57 -4.52
N THR A 28 -17.12 -4.62 -3.83
CA THR A 28 -17.09 -4.83 -2.39
C THR A 28 -17.21 -3.52 -1.61
N THR A 29 -17.54 -3.64 -0.33
CA THR A 29 -17.48 -2.53 0.63
C THR A 29 -16.51 -2.87 1.75
N LEU A 30 -15.40 -2.13 1.83
CA LEU A 30 -14.44 -2.26 2.92
C LEU A 30 -14.91 -1.43 4.11
N ARG A 31 -15.04 -2.05 5.29
CA ARG A 31 -15.45 -1.37 6.53
C ARG A 31 -14.41 -1.59 7.62
N PHE A 32 -14.05 -0.53 8.32
CA PHE A 32 -13.09 -0.59 9.43
C PHE A 32 -13.31 0.60 10.37
N VAL A 33 -12.78 0.50 11.58
CA VAL A 33 -12.66 1.63 12.51
C VAL A 33 -11.21 2.12 12.45
N GLY A 34 -11.01 3.39 12.13
CA GLY A 34 -9.67 3.92 11.91
C GLY A 34 -9.66 5.44 11.81
N ARG A 35 -8.48 6.00 11.65
CA ARG A 35 -8.28 7.43 11.47
C ARG A 35 -7.38 7.70 10.28
N GLN A 36 -7.59 8.83 9.61
CA GLN A 36 -6.67 9.24 8.55
C GLN A 36 -5.32 9.56 9.19
N PHE A 37 -4.26 8.98 8.64
CA PHE A 37 -2.89 9.17 9.08
C PHE A 37 -2.09 10.05 8.12
N ALA A 38 -2.27 9.84 6.81
CA ALA A 38 -1.63 10.64 5.79
C ALA A 38 -2.50 10.69 4.52
N GLY A 39 -2.17 11.58 3.60
CA GLY A 39 -2.83 11.65 2.31
C GLY A 39 -2.13 12.62 1.37
N GLY A 40 -2.54 12.59 0.11
CA GLY A 40 -2.04 13.49 -0.92
C GLY A 40 -2.95 13.44 -2.14
N SER A 41 -2.86 14.45 -2.98
CA SER A 41 -3.53 14.46 -4.28
C SER A 41 -2.67 15.13 -5.31
N TRP A 42 -2.73 14.63 -6.54
CA TRP A 42 -2.05 15.22 -7.68
C TRP A 42 -2.94 15.14 -8.91
N TYR A 43 -2.78 16.12 -9.77
CA TYR A 43 -3.43 16.18 -11.07
C TYR A 43 -2.39 15.83 -12.14
N ASP A 44 -2.77 14.93 -13.03
CA ASP A 44 -2.00 14.58 -14.21
C ASP A 44 -2.56 15.39 -15.39
N GLU A 45 -1.78 16.33 -15.90
CA GLU A 45 -2.19 17.20 -17.02
C GLU A 45 -2.29 16.46 -18.36
N GLU A 46 -1.51 15.40 -18.57
CA GLU A 46 -1.52 14.61 -19.79
C GLU A 46 -2.81 13.79 -19.90
N THR A 47 -3.19 13.12 -18.80
CA THR A 47 -4.39 12.29 -18.78
C THR A 47 -5.64 13.08 -18.36
N GLY A 48 -5.49 14.23 -17.72
CA GLY A 48 -6.56 15.00 -17.10
C GLY A 48 -7.15 14.31 -15.86
N ALA A 49 -6.38 13.42 -15.21
CA ALA A 49 -6.84 12.64 -14.08
C ALA A 49 -6.42 13.26 -12.75
N LEU A 50 -7.39 13.47 -11.85
CA LEU A 50 -7.11 13.82 -10.45
C LEU A 50 -7.05 12.54 -9.62
N THR A 51 -5.88 12.25 -9.04
CA THR A 51 -5.73 11.13 -8.10
C THR A 51 -5.59 11.66 -6.68
N ARG A 52 -6.35 11.08 -5.76
CA ARG A 52 -6.24 11.28 -4.31
C ARG A 52 -5.89 9.96 -3.65
N GLN A 53 -4.86 10.01 -2.81
CA GLN A 53 -4.45 8.92 -1.94
C GLN A 53 -4.75 9.28 -0.49
N THR A 54 -5.18 8.30 0.28
CA THR A 54 -5.41 8.45 1.71
C THR A 54 -4.96 7.19 2.41
N LEU A 55 -4.15 7.35 3.43
CA LEU A 55 -3.68 6.28 4.31
C LEU A 55 -4.41 6.40 5.64
N TYR A 56 -5.10 5.35 6.03
CA TYR A 56 -5.70 5.21 7.35
C TYR A 56 -4.89 4.24 8.20
N VAL A 57 -4.88 4.48 9.50
CA VAL A 57 -4.46 3.49 10.50
C VAL A 57 -5.71 3.03 11.25
N THR A 58 -5.95 1.72 11.29
CA THR A 58 -7.11 1.13 11.98
C THR A 58 -6.88 1.06 13.48
N SER A 59 -7.93 0.75 14.24
CA SER A 59 -7.83 0.44 15.67
C SER A 59 -6.97 -0.79 15.97
N SER A 60 -6.81 -1.71 15.01
CA SER A 60 -5.92 -2.87 15.08
C SER A 60 -4.48 -2.57 14.61
N ASN A 61 -4.17 -1.30 14.35
CA ASN A 61 -2.88 -0.84 13.80
C ASN A 61 -2.56 -1.41 12.40
N ASP A 62 -3.60 -1.82 11.66
CA ASP A 62 -3.48 -2.14 10.23
C ASP A 62 -3.48 -0.84 9.41
N GLN A 63 -2.88 -0.91 8.22
CA GLN A 63 -2.81 0.23 7.31
C GLN A 63 -3.78 0.04 6.16
N VAL A 64 -4.66 1.01 5.91
CA VAL A 64 -5.58 0.98 4.77
C VAL A 64 -5.21 2.07 3.79
N TYR A 65 -4.71 1.66 2.63
CA TYR A 65 -4.36 2.52 1.52
C TYR A 65 -5.56 2.66 0.60
N VAL A 66 -6.04 3.89 0.40
CA VAL A 66 -7.18 4.21 -0.48
C VAL A 66 -6.68 5.07 -1.62
N ILE A 67 -7.01 4.69 -2.85
CA ILE A 67 -6.65 5.39 -4.08
C ILE A 67 -7.93 5.68 -4.84
N VAL A 68 -8.22 6.96 -5.04
CA VAL A 68 -9.35 7.42 -5.83
C VAL A 68 -8.83 8.24 -6.99
N THR A 69 -9.10 7.79 -8.22
CA THR A 69 -8.72 8.50 -9.44
C THR A 69 -9.99 8.89 -10.19
N GLY A 70 -10.10 10.14 -10.58
CA GLY A 70 -11.24 10.65 -11.36
C GLY A 70 -10.79 11.33 -12.65
N ARG A 71 -11.50 11.07 -13.74
CA ARG A 71 -11.32 11.72 -15.05
C ARG A 71 -12.69 12.05 -15.63
N GLY A 72 -13.08 13.31 -15.59
CA GLY A 72 -14.43 13.73 -16.01
C GLY A 72 -15.54 12.99 -15.25
N ARG A 73 -16.30 12.14 -15.95
CA ARG A 73 -17.36 11.29 -15.35
C ARG A 73 -16.86 9.95 -14.82
N GLU A 74 -15.68 9.52 -15.22
CA GLU A 74 -15.09 8.26 -14.78
C GLU A 74 -14.46 8.42 -13.39
N LYS A 75 -14.70 7.47 -12.50
CA LYS A 75 -14.11 7.45 -11.16
C LYS A 75 -13.77 6.02 -10.76
N SER A 76 -12.50 5.79 -10.48
CA SER A 76 -12.00 4.55 -9.90
C SER A 76 -11.75 4.73 -8.40
N ARG A 77 -12.10 3.71 -7.62
CA ARG A 77 -11.94 3.62 -6.17
C ARG A 77 -11.38 2.24 -5.82
N ARG A 78 -10.13 2.24 -5.38
CA ARG A 78 -9.41 1.05 -4.91
C ARG A 78 -8.98 1.25 -3.48
N ALA A 79 -9.00 0.19 -2.70
CA ALA A 79 -8.45 0.20 -1.36
C ALA A 79 -7.79 -1.13 -1.03
N TYR A 80 -6.73 -1.06 -0.23
CA TYR A 80 -5.94 -2.20 0.20
C TYR A 80 -5.69 -2.10 1.70
N CYS A 81 -6.16 -3.09 2.44
CA CYS A 81 -5.84 -3.25 3.86
C CYS A 81 -4.61 -4.15 3.99
N VAL A 82 -3.59 -3.62 4.66
CA VAL A 82 -2.29 -4.24 4.88
C VAL A 82 -2.11 -4.49 6.37
N SER A 83 -1.94 -5.77 6.71
CA SER A 83 -1.73 -6.24 8.07
C SER A 83 -0.40 -6.97 8.17
N VAL A 84 0.41 -6.59 9.15
CA VAL A 84 1.68 -7.29 9.45
C VAL A 84 1.50 -8.05 10.76
N GLN A 85 1.65 -9.36 10.70
CA GLN A 85 1.51 -10.25 11.86
C GLN A 85 2.72 -11.18 11.92
N GLY A 86 3.59 -10.95 12.91
CA GLY A 86 4.86 -11.67 13.02
C GLY A 86 5.68 -11.57 11.74
N HIS A 87 5.96 -12.72 11.11
CA HIS A 87 6.74 -12.81 9.88
C HIS A 87 5.91 -12.80 8.59
N TYR A 88 4.63 -12.40 8.66
CA TYR A 88 3.74 -12.38 7.50
C TYR A 88 3.13 -11.01 7.27
N CYS A 89 3.08 -10.62 6.00
CA CYS A 89 2.31 -9.49 5.51
C CYS A 89 1.09 -10.01 4.74
N THR A 90 -0.10 -9.50 5.08
CA THR A 90 -1.35 -9.81 4.40
C THR A 90 -1.89 -8.55 3.75
N VAL A 91 -2.18 -8.61 2.46
CA VAL A 91 -2.82 -7.55 1.68
C VAL A 91 -4.19 -8.04 1.24
N ASN A 92 -5.25 -7.25 1.46
CA ASN A 92 -6.59 -7.57 1.02
C ASN A 92 -7.32 -6.35 0.42
N ASP A 93 -8.10 -6.58 -0.64
CA ASP A 93 -8.89 -5.54 -1.34
C ASP A 93 -10.41 -5.69 -1.10
N GLY A 94 -10.78 -6.40 -0.03
CA GLY A 94 -12.16 -6.76 0.29
C GLY A 94 -12.70 -7.98 -0.46
N PHE A 95 -12.09 -8.39 -1.57
CA PHE A 95 -12.47 -9.59 -2.34
C PHE A 95 -11.38 -10.67 -2.30
N ARG A 96 -10.13 -10.28 -2.57
CA ARG A 96 -8.94 -11.12 -2.60
C ARG A 96 -8.09 -10.87 -1.37
N ARG A 97 -7.35 -11.89 -0.98
CA ARG A 97 -6.36 -11.83 0.09
C ARG A 97 -5.07 -12.51 -0.36
N ILE A 98 -3.96 -11.78 -0.29
CA ILE A 98 -2.62 -12.28 -0.53
C ILE A 98 -1.87 -12.29 0.80
N ARG A 99 -1.18 -13.39 1.09
CA ARG A 99 -0.32 -13.52 2.28
C ARG A 99 1.08 -13.93 1.84
N LEU A 100 2.07 -13.17 2.27
CA LEU A 100 3.49 -13.40 1.95
C LEU A 100 4.30 -13.36 3.24
N SER A 101 5.40 -14.12 3.29
CA SER A 101 6.38 -13.91 4.36
C SER A 101 7.09 -12.57 4.16
N THR A 102 7.50 -11.93 5.26
CA THR A 102 8.22 -10.66 5.23
C THR A 102 9.51 -10.76 4.41
N GLU A 103 10.21 -11.89 4.49
CA GLU A 103 11.40 -12.18 3.69
C GLU A 103 11.11 -12.14 2.18
N ARG A 104 10.02 -12.78 1.73
CA ARG A 104 9.62 -12.77 0.31
C ARG A 104 9.19 -11.39 -0.15
N LEU A 105 8.50 -10.64 0.70
CA LEU A 105 8.12 -9.25 0.40
C LEU A 105 9.37 -8.39 0.23
N LEU A 106 10.31 -8.46 1.17
CA LEU A 106 11.58 -7.73 1.09
C LEU A 106 12.40 -8.11 -0.14
N LEU A 107 12.39 -9.38 -0.51
CA LEU A 107 13.04 -9.85 -1.73
C LEU A 107 12.43 -9.21 -2.98
N LEU A 108 11.11 -9.22 -3.10
CA LEU A 108 10.39 -8.57 -4.22
C LEU A 108 10.72 -7.07 -4.26
N VAL A 109 10.69 -6.39 -3.11
CA VAL A 109 11.01 -4.95 -3.01
C VAL A 109 12.44 -4.68 -3.51
N ARG A 110 13.42 -5.50 -3.12
CA ARG A 110 14.81 -5.36 -3.59
C ARG A 110 14.92 -5.53 -5.10
N THR A 111 14.21 -6.49 -5.67
CA THR A 111 14.14 -6.71 -7.12
C THR A 111 13.54 -5.50 -7.83
N PHE A 112 12.40 -4.97 -7.35
CA PHE A 112 11.76 -3.78 -7.93
C PHE A 112 12.61 -2.52 -7.78
N ALA A 113 13.39 -2.40 -6.71
CA ALA A 113 14.29 -1.28 -6.47
C ALA A 113 15.58 -1.34 -7.32
N GLY A 114 15.72 -2.31 -8.23
CA GLY A 114 16.93 -2.46 -9.05
C GLY A 114 18.17 -2.90 -8.28
N MET A 115 18.01 -3.37 -7.02
CA MET A 115 19.11 -3.88 -6.20
C MET A 115 19.53 -5.32 -6.59
N GLY A 116 19.00 -5.82 -7.71
CA GLY A 116 19.06 -7.23 -8.12
C GLY A 116 20.41 -7.74 -8.62
N GLN A 117 21.33 -6.87 -9.09
CA GLN A 117 22.58 -7.33 -9.73
C GLN A 117 23.54 -8.04 -8.76
N GLN A 118 23.49 -7.74 -7.45
CA GLN A 118 24.30 -8.39 -6.41
C GLN A 118 23.49 -9.43 -5.61
N VAL A 119 22.17 -9.43 -5.72
CA VAL A 119 21.26 -10.25 -4.91
C VAL A 119 21.00 -11.61 -5.54
N SER A 120 21.08 -11.74 -6.88
CA SER A 120 20.93 -13.05 -7.54
C SER A 120 22.01 -14.05 -7.10
N ALA A 121 23.23 -13.59 -6.86
CA ALA A 121 24.31 -14.44 -6.35
C ALA A 121 24.10 -14.81 -4.87
N ALA A 122 23.64 -13.84 -4.05
CA ALA A 122 23.35 -14.07 -2.63
C ALA A 122 22.16 -15.01 -2.41
N LEU A 123 21.13 -14.96 -3.25
CA LEU A 123 19.98 -15.87 -3.18
C LEU A 123 20.34 -17.31 -3.49
N GLY A 124 21.19 -17.56 -4.49
CA GLY A 124 21.66 -18.91 -4.80
C GLY A 124 22.42 -19.52 -3.62
N VAL A 125 23.25 -18.71 -2.93
CA VAL A 125 23.97 -19.15 -1.73
C VAL A 125 23.02 -19.43 -0.56
N VAL A 126 21.99 -18.60 -0.37
CA VAL A 126 21.00 -18.80 0.70
C VAL A 126 20.11 -20.02 0.42
N GLU A 127 19.66 -20.22 -0.82
CA GLU A 127 18.89 -21.42 -1.22
C GLU A 127 19.71 -22.70 -1.06
N GLU A 128 20.99 -22.69 -1.43
CA GLU A 128 21.87 -23.86 -1.29
C GLU A 128 22.17 -24.16 0.19
N THR A 129 22.39 -23.12 1.01
CA THR A 129 22.60 -23.28 2.45
C THR A 129 21.33 -23.82 3.14
N LEU A 130 20.15 -23.35 2.75
CA LEU A 130 18.87 -23.85 3.26
C LEU A 130 18.57 -25.28 2.79
N ARG A 131 19.05 -25.67 1.60
CA ARG A 131 18.95 -27.04 1.10
C ARG A 131 19.90 -27.99 1.86
N ALA A 132 21.15 -27.58 2.06
CA ALA A 132 22.15 -28.37 2.79
C ALA A 132 21.85 -28.50 4.29
N ALA A 133 21.19 -27.51 4.89
CA ALA A 133 20.78 -27.57 6.30
C ALA A 133 19.52 -28.42 6.54
N ASN A 134 18.74 -28.71 5.50
CA ASN A 134 17.50 -29.50 5.58
C ASN A 134 17.60 -30.86 4.86
N SER A 135 18.81 -31.26 4.45
CA SER A 135 19.13 -32.60 3.93
C SER A 135 19.69 -33.50 5.01
#